data_AF-A0A7V6D3P5-F1
#
_entry.id   AF-A0A7V6D3P5-F1
#
_cell.length_a   1.000
_cell.length_b   1.000
_cell.length_c   1.000
_cell.angle_alpha   90.00
_cell.angle_beta   90.00
_cell.angle_gamma   90.00
#
_symmetry.space_group_name_H-M   'P 1'
#
loop_
_entity.id
_entity.type
_entity.pdbx_description
1 polymer ?
#
loop_
_entity_poly.entity_id
_entity_poly.type
_entity_poly.pdbx_seq_one_letter_code
_entity_poly.pdbx_strand_id
1 'polypeptide(L)'
;EVMARGGRRPGQASDILVDDSDRLLEFLASYGPHERIDWINDNAGPEAAFDLLLADALLDWGWARQVRMHLKPYPFFVSDAMIQDVRELMARLQGESEPRSRAAGDRLAARVQAGDLQLTTHRFWTSSYAFSEMPDDLRGELAQASLVIIKGDANYRRLLGDRHWPPTARLEEVAAYFPAPFVVLRTLKAEIIVGLAEGRAEELAREDAQWLISGKRGLIQFVG
;
A
#
# COMPACT_ATOMS: atom_id res chain seq x y z
N GLU A 1 22.88 9.22 8.56
CA GLU A 1 22.35 9.94 7.40
C GLU A 1 22.62 9.15 6.11
N VAL A 2 21.65 8.38 5.65
CA VAL A 2 21.62 7.91 4.26
C VAL A 2 20.25 8.28 3.74
N MET A 3 20.13 9.51 3.24
CA MET A 3 18.99 9.90 2.42
C MET A 3 19.08 9.10 1.12
N ALA A 4 18.20 8.11 0.97
CA ALA A 4 17.95 7.48 -0.32
C ALA A 4 17.32 8.54 -1.24
N ARG A 5 18.17 9.27 -1.97
CA ARG A 5 17.72 10.12 -3.07
C ARG A 5 17.34 9.22 -4.24
N GLY A 6 16.11 8.72 -4.20
CA GLY A 6 15.35 8.39 -5.42
C GLY A 6 15.07 9.68 -6.18
N GLY A 7 16.12 10.32 -6.70
CA GLY A 7 16.06 11.66 -7.26
C GLY A 7 15.38 11.66 -8.61
N ARG A 8 14.18 12.25 -8.66
CA ARG A 8 13.52 12.74 -9.88
C ARG A 8 14.54 13.45 -10.78
N ARG A 9 14.64 13.05 -12.05
CA ARG A 9 15.43 13.80 -13.03
C ARG A 9 14.75 15.16 -13.26
N PRO A 10 15.46 16.30 -13.16
CA PRO A 10 14.87 17.61 -13.45
C PRO A 10 14.30 17.64 -14.87
N GLY A 11 13.03 18.02 -15.03
CA GLY A 11 12.37 18.17 -16.34
C GLY A 11 11.50 17.00 -16.81
N GLN A 12 11.43 15.87 -16.09
CA GLN A 12 10.48 14.80 -16.40
C GLN A 12 9.15 15.02 -15.67
N ALA A 13 8.04 14.98 -16.43
CA ALA A 13 6.70 14.93 -15.84
C ALA A 13 6.63 13.71 -14.91
N SER A 14 6.09 13.90 -13.70
CA SER A 14 5.95 12.79 -12.76
C SER A 14 4.90 11.83 -13.31
N ASP A 15 5.19 10.54 -13.32
CA ASP A 15 4.18 9.51 -13.59
C ASP A 15 3.19 9.36 -12.41
N ILE A 16 3.47 9.99 -11.27
CA ILE A 16 2.55 10.10 -10.13
C ILE A 16 1.59 11.28 -10.36
N LEU A 17 0.30 10.98 -10.54
CA LEU A 17 -0.73 11.97 -10.88
C LEU A 17 -1.29 12.73 -9.68
N VAL A 18 -1.36 12.06 -8.52
CA VAL A 18 -1.70 12.64 -7.23
C VAL A 18 -0.62 12.17 -6.27
N ASP A 19 0.06 13.11 -5.62
CA ASP A 19 1.24 12.85 -4.80
C ASP A 19 1.11 13.52 -3.44
N ASP A 20 0.52 12.81 -2.48
CA ASP A 20 0.42 13.21 -1.09
C ASP A 20 1.63 12.74 -0.26
N SER A 21 2.77 12.40 -0.88
CA SER A 21 3.94 11.88 -0.16
C SER A 21 4.43 12.80 0.96
N ASP A 22 4.46 14.12 0.72
CA ASP A 22 4.90 15.07 1.73
C ASP A 22 3.96 15.08 2.95
N ARG A 23 2.64 15.10 2.72
CA ARG A 23 1.62 15.02 3.78
C ARG A 23 1.70 13.70 4.56
N LEU A 24 1.95 12.59 3.86
CA LEU A 24 2.16 11.29 4.49
C LEU A 24 3.41 11.28 5.36
N LEU A 25 4.52 11.85 4.87
CA LEU A 25 5.78 11.92 5.62
C LEU A 25 5.65 12.84 6.84
N GLU A 26 4.95 13.96 6.72
CA GLU A 26 4.60 14.83 7.85
C GLU A 26 3.77 14.10 8.89
N PHE A 27 2.76 13.33 8.47
CA PHE A 27 1.96 12.48 9.36
C PHE A 27 2.83 11.42 10.06
N LEU A 28 3.66 10.69 9.32
CA LEU A 28 4.54 9.66 9.87
C LEU A 28 5.58 10.23 10.85
N ALA A 29 6.06 11.45 10.62
CA ALA A 29 7.00 12.14 11.49
C ALA A 29 6.35 12.81 12.72
N SER A 30 5.02 12.84 12.80
CA SER A 30 4.29 13.41 13.94
C SER A 30 4.45 12.56 15.23
N TYR A 31 4.16 13.14 16.39
CA TYR A 31 4.63 12.71 17.73
C TYR A 31 4.59 11.19 18.01
N GLY A 32 5.78 10.60 18.22
CA GLY A 32 5.98 9.24 18.74
C GLY A 32 5.86 8.13 17.69
N PRO A 33 6.37 6.92 17.96
CA PRO A 33 6.12 5.78 17.08
C PRO A 33 4.61 5.52 17.01
N HIS A 34 4.09 5.33 15.81
CA HIS A 34 2.74 4.82 15.59
C HIS A 34 2.61 3.44 16.23
N GLU A 35 1.53 3.19 16.98
CA GLU A 35 1.37 1.92 17.70
C GLU A 35 1.31 0.75 16.72
N ARG A 36 0.58 0.92 15.61
CA ARG A 36 0.48 -0.09 14.56
C ARG A 36 0.24 0.53 13.19
N ILE A 37 1.01 0.11 12.21
CA ILE A 37 0.78 0.42 10.79
C ILE A 37 0.41 -0.86 10.04
N ASP A 38 -0.67 -0.81 9.30
CA ASP A 38 -1.22 -1.96 8.60
C ASP A 38 -0.94 -1.85 7.09
N TRP A 39 -0.65 -2.97 6.44
CA TRP A 39 -0.59 -3.11 4.99
C TRP A 39 -1.73 -3.99 4.52
N ILE A 40 -2.53 -3.51 3.58
CA ILE A 40 -3.38 -4.37 2.75
C ILE A 40 -2.59 -4.68 1.48
N ASN A 41 -1.95 -5.86 1.45
CA ASN A 41 -0.99 -6.23 0.41
C ASN A 41 -1.67 -6.56 -0.93
N ASP A 42 -0.95 -6.28 -2.02
CA ASP A 42 -1.32 -6.66 -3.40
C ASP A 42 -0.51 -7.89 -3.82
N ASN A 43 0.59 -7.72 -4.55
CA ASN A 43 1.32 -8.83 -5.17
C ASN A 43 2.48 -9.39 -4.31
N ALA A 44 2.75 -10.68 -4.50
CA ALA A 44 3.96 -11.36 -4.05
C ALA A 44 5.20 -10.94 -4.86
N GLY A 45 6.33 -11.58 -4.57
CA GLY A 45 7.58 -11.38 -5.32
C GLY A 45 8.20 -10.00 -5.05
N PRO A 46 8.67 -9.26 -6.08
CA PRO A 46 9.37 -7.99 -5.87
C PRO A 46 8.55 -6.94 -5.13
N GLU A 47 7.23 -6.87 -5.34
CA GLU A 47 6.38 -5.90 -4.65
C GLU A 47 6.33 -6.19 -3.14
N ALA A 48 6.05 -7.44 -2.76
CA ALA A 48 6.12 -7.87 -1.36
C ALA A 48 7.51 -7.66 -0.75
N ALA A 49 8.59 -7.79 -1.53
CA ALA A 49 9.95 -7.52 -1.04
C ALA A 49 10.13 -6.05 -0.68
N PHE A 50 9.68 -5.12 -1.52
CA PHE A 50 9.74 -3.70 -1.21
C PHE A 50 8.83 -3.32 -0.03
N ASP A 51 7.64 -3.92 0.06
CA ASP A 51 6.74 -3.71 1.20
C ASP A 51 7.38 -4.18 2.52
N LEU A 52 8.03 -5.35 2.53
CA LEU A 52 8.74 -5.86 3.70
C LEU A 52 9.94 -4.99 4.09
N LEU A 53 10.74 -4.55 3.11
CA LEU A 53 11.88 -3.69 3.39
C LEU A 53 11.45 -2.32 3.92
N LEU A 54 10.34 -1.77 3.42
CA LEU A 54 9.76 -0.54 3.95
C LEU A 54 9.23 -0.75 5.37
N ALA A 55 8.52 -1.85 5.63
CA ALA A 55 8.06 -2.21 6.97
C ALA A 55 9.23 -2.36 7.97
N ASP A 56 10.30 -3.06 7.59
CA ASP A 56 11.53 -3.19 8.39
C ASP A 56 12.13 -1.81 8.70
N ALA A 57 12.18 -0.93 7.70
CA ALA A 57 12.68 0.42 7.88
C ALA A 57 11.83 1.26 8.84
N LEU A 58 10.49 1.20 8.77
CA LEU A 58 9.62 1.92 9.70
C LEU A 58 9.79 1.44 11.15
N LEU A 59 9.98 0.12 11.33
CA LEU A 59 10.27 -0.47 12.65
C LEU A 59 11.67 -0.07 13.15
N ASP A 60 12.68 -0.07 12.28
CA ASP A 60 14.06 0.30 12.61
C ASP A 60 14.22 1.79 12.95
N TRP A 61 13.54 2.66 12.21
CA TRP A 61 13.51 4.10 12.47
C TRP A 61 12.67 4.49 13.69
N GLY A 62 11.95 3.54 14.28
CA GLY A 62 11.04 3.81 15.39
C GLY A 62 9.86 4.69 14.98
N TRP A 63 9.41 4.58 13.73
CA TRP A 63 8.18 5.24 13.26
C TRP A 63 6.95 4.38 13.52
N ALA A 64 7.13 3.07 13.69
CA ALA A 64 6.09 2.15 14.14
C ALA A 64 6.60 1.23 15.24
N ARG A 65 5.72 0.86 16.20
CA ARG A 65 5.99 -0.21 17.17
C ARG A 65 5.66 -1.59 16.60
N GLN A 66 4.64 -1.66 15.75
CA GLN A 66 4.20 -2.88 15.11
C GLN A 66 3.78 -2.60 13.66
N VAL A 67 4.06 -3.55 12.78
CA VAL A 67 3.53 -3.61 11.42
C VAL A 67 2.69 -4.86 11.27
N ARG A 68 1.53 -4.74 10.61
CA ARG A 68 0.64 -5.88 10.31
C ARG A 68 0.38 -5.97 8.81
N MET A 69 0.70 -7.10 8.21
CA MET A 69 0.48 -7.38 6.79
C MET A 69 -0.76 -8.26 6.61
N HIS A 70 -1.76 -7.73 5.91
CA HIS A 70 -3.00 -8.39 5.54
C HIS A 70 -2.86 -9.07 4.19
N LEU A 71 -2.72 -10.39 4.24
CA LEU A 71 -2.41 -11.25 3.10
C LEU A 71 -3.61 -12.12 2.72
N LYS A 72 -3.60 -12.68 1.52
CA LYS A 72 -4.69 -13.52 1.04
C LYS A 72 -4.64 -14.92 1.70
N PRO A 73 -5.79 -15.50 2.10
CA PRO A 73 -5.83 -16.83 2.71
C PRO A 73 -5.70 -17.96 1.68
N TYR A 74 -5.93 -17.66 0.40
CA TYR A 74 -5.90 -18.60 -0.72
C TYR A 74 -5.35 -17.89 -1.97
N PRO A 75 -4.89 -18.64 -3.00
CA PRO A 75 -4.47 -18.05 -4.26
C PRO A 75 -5.57 -17.17 -4.86
N PHE A 76 -5.22 -15.93 -5.19
CA PHE A 76 -6.16 -14.90 -5.64
C PHE A 76 -5.47 -13.98 -6.64
N PHE A 77 -6.18 -13.57 -7.70
CA PHE A 77 -5.65 -12.72 -8.78
C PHE A 77 -4.23 -13.08 -9.30
N VAL A 78 -3.90 -14.38 -9.36
CA VAL A 78 -2.62 -14.94 -9.84
C VAL A 78 -1.43 -14.61 -8.95
N SER A 79 -1.15 -13.33 -8.70
CA SER A 79 0.05 -12.85 -8.03
C SER A 79 -0.18 -12.32 -6.62
N ASP A 80 -1.41 -12.32 -6.10
CA ASP A 80 -1.64 -11.74 -4.78
C ASP A 80 -0.90 -12.51 -3.66
N ALA A 81 -0.27 -11.75 -2.76
CA ALA A 81 0.57 -12.30 -1.72
C ALA A 81 -0.24 -13.06 -0.65
N MET A 82 0.18 -14.30 -0.38
CA MET A 82 -0.22 -15.10 0.76
C MET A 82 0.88 -15.11 1.83
N ILE A 83 0.52 -15.57 3.04
CA ILE A 83 1.48 -15.74 4.16
C ILE A 83 2.67 -16.61 3.75
N GLN A 84 2.42 -17.68 3.01
CA GLN A 84 3.48 -18.59 2.55
C GLN A 84 4.45 -17.92 1.57
N ASP A 85 3.98 -17.05 0.67
CA ASP A 85 4.83 -16.36 -0.30
C ASP A 85 5.77 -15.38 0.42
N VAL A 86 5.25 -14.66 1.43
CA VAL A 86 6.04 -13.75 2.28
C VAL A 86 7.08 -14.53 3.09
N ARG A 87 6.72 -15.68 3.66
CA ARG A 87 7.66 -16.54 4.39
C ARG A 87 8.75 -17.12 3.48
N GLU A 88 8.37 -17.57 2.30
CA GLU A 88 9.33 -18.08 1.32
C GLU A 88 10.28 -16.98 0.85
N LEU A 89 9.76 -15.77 0.61
CA LEU A 89 10.58 -14.61 0.27
C LEU A 89 11.60 -14.27 1.36
N MET A 90 11.20 -14.25 2.64
CA MET A 90 12.13 -14.07 3.75
C MET A 90 13.20 -15.17 3.80
N ALA A 91 12.80 -16.43 3.64
CA ALA A 91 13.75 -17.55 3.61
C ALA A 91 14.74 -17.46 2.43
N ARG A 92 14.27 -17.01 1.25
CA ARG A 92 15.13 -16.74 0.09
C ARG A 92 16.14 -15.63 0.40
N LEU A 93 15.71 -14.52 1.00
CA LEU A 93 16.61 -13.45 1.43
C LEU A 93 17.69 -13.96 2.40
N GLN A 94 17.34 -14.80 3.38
CA GLN A 94 18.30 -15.42 4.30
C GLN A 94 19.30 -16.36 3.60
N GLY A 95 18.89 -16.98 2.49
CA GLY A 95 19.74 -17.84 1.66
C GLY A 95 20.67 -17.10 0.70
N GLU A 96 20.52 -15.79 0.53
CA GLU A 96 21.30 -15.02 -0.45
C GLU A 96 22.79 -14.93 -0.09
N SER A 97 23.64 -14.88 -1.12
CA SER A 97 25.08 -14.68 -0.97
C SER A 97 25.42 -13.22 -0.62
N GLU A 98 24.61 -12.28 -1.10
CA GLU A 98 24.76 -10.84 -0.84
C GLU A 98 24.47 -10.52 0.65
N PRO A 99 25.46 -10.00 1.41
CA PRO A 99 25.32 -9.81 2.86
C PRO A 99 24.15 -8.93 3.28
N ARG A 100 23.82 -7.90 2.48
CA ARG A 100 22.71 -6.99 2.79
C ARG A 100 21.35 -7.67 2.70
N SER A 101 21.15 -8.50 1.68
CA SER A 101 19.92 -9.27 1.49
C SER A 101 19.74 -10.28 2.62
N ARG A 102 20.82 -11.00 2.98
CA ARG A 102 20.82 -11.94 4.10
C ARG A 102 20.45 -11.26 5.42
N ALA A 103 21.13 -10.15 5.73
CA ALA A 103 20.86 -9.39 6.95
C ALA A 103 19.41 -8.87 7.00
N ALA A 104 18.82 -8.47 5.86
CA ALA A 104 17.42 -8.08 5.80
C ALA A 104 16.49 -9.28 6.08
N GLY A 105 16.75 -10.44 5.48
CA GLY A 105 16.01 -11.66 5.77
C GLY A 105 16.05 -12.06 7.25
N ASP A 106 17.24 -11.98 7.88
CA ASP A 106 17.42 -12.31 9.30
C ASP A 106 16.67 -11.34 10.21
N ARG A 107 16.72 -10.02 9.93
CA ARG A 107 15.96 -9.03 10.69
C ARG A 107 14.46 -9.25 10.57
N LEU A 108 13.95 -9.43 9.35
CA LEU A 108 12.52 -9.68 9.10
C LEU A 108 12.04 -10.91 9.85
N ALA A 109 12.79 -12.02 9.81
CA ALA A 109 12.46 -13.23 10.56
C ALA A 109 12.42 -12.97 12.08
N ALA A 110 13.38 -12.21 12.62
CA ALA A 110 13.41 -11.84 14.02
C ALA A 110 12.21 -10.94 14.41
N ARG A 111 11.82 -9.98 13.56
CA ARG A 111 10.63 -9.13 13.77
C ARG A 111 9.34 -9.95 13.80
N VAL A 112 9.22 -10.96 12.94
CA VAL A 112 8.08 -11.88 12.96
C VAL A 112 8.06 -12.70 14.25
N GLN A 113 9.21 -13.19 14.70
CA GLN A 113 9.31 -13.93 15.95
C GLN A 113 8.99 -13.06 17.19
N ALA A 114 9.42 -11.79 17.18
CA ALA A 114 9.14 -10.84 18.24
C ALA A 114 7.68 -10.35 18.28
N GLY A 115 6.96 -10.46 17.16
CA GLY A 115 5.60 -9.93 17.01
C GLY A 115 5.54 -8.46 16.57
N ASP A 116 6.68 -7.86 16.28
CA ASP A 116 6.81 -6.52 15.69
C ASP A 116 6.30 -6.49 14.24
N LEU A 117 6.48 -7.60 13.50
CA LEU A 117 5.92 -7.78 12.16
C LEU A 117 4.93 -8.96 12.17
N GLN A 118 3.65 -8.68 11.92
CA GLN A 118 2.60 -9.68 11.96
C GLN A 118 2.09 -10.01 10.56
N LEU A 119 2.05 -11.29 10.20
CA LEU A 119 1.45 -11.77 8.96
C LEU A 119 0.08 -12.34 9.28
N THR A 120 -0.98 -11.70 8.80
CA THR A 120 -2.37 -12.08 9.07
C THR A 120 -3.17 -12.29 7.79
N THR A 121 -4.36 -12.85 7.93
CA THR A 121 -5.30 -13.02 6.83
C THR A 121 -6.74 -12.94 7.32
N HIS A 122 -7.65 -12.67 6.40
CA HIS A 122 -9.08 -12.64 6.63
C HIS A 122 -9.81 -13.08 5.35
N ARG A 123 -10.93 -13.83 5.48
CA ARG A 123 -11.69 -14.32 4.31
C ARG A 123 -12.22 -13.20 3.42
N PHE A 124 -12.44 -12.02 4.00
CA PHE A 124 -12.84 -10.82 3.28
C PHE A 124 -11.86 -10.44 2.15
N TRP A 125 -10.55 -10.68 2.33
CA TRP A 125 -9.55 -10.26 1.36
C TRP A 125 -9.67 -10.95 0.01
N THR A 126 -10.30 -12.13 -0.04
CA THR A 126 -10.60 -12.89 -1.26
C THR A 126 -12.09 -12.95 -1.59
N SER A 127 -12.89 -12.06 -1.00
CA SER A 127 -14.32 -11.93 -1.32
C SER A 127 -14.55 -10.93 -2.45
N SER A 128 -15.76 -10.94 -3.02
CA SER A 128 -16.21 -9.98 -4.03
C SER A 128 -16.69 -8.64 -3.45
N TYR A 129 -16.71 -8.51 -2.12
CA TYR A 129 -17.27 -7.33 -1.44
C TYR A 129 -16.37 -6.11 -1.55
N ALA A 130 -16.99 -4.94 -1.68
CA ALA A 130 -16.33 -3.65 -1.55
C ALA A 130 -15.91 -3.40 -0.10
N PHE A 131 -14.95 -2.50 0.14
CA PHE A 131 -14.52 -2.18 1.51
C PHE A 131 -15.63 -1.55 2.36
N SER A 132 -16.66 -0.96 1.73
CA SER A 132 -17.85 -0.47 2.43
C SER A 132 -18.65 -1.58 3.11
N GLU A 133 -18.50 -2.82 2.62
CA GLU A 133 -19.19 -4.01 3.11
C GLU A 133 -18.27 -4.87 4.01
N MET A 134 -17.16 -4.30 4.47
CA MET A 134 -16.24 -4.96 5.40
C MET A 134 -16.97 -5.35 6.70
N PRO A 135 -16.83 -6.62 7.16
CA PRO A 135 -17.50 -7.08 8.36
C PRO A 135 -16.95 -6.41 9.63
N ASP A 136 -17.77 -6.36 10.67
CA ASP A 136 -17.51 -5.58 11.89
C ASP A 136 -16.23 -5.99 12.61
N ASP A 137 -15.86 -7.27 12.57
CA ASP A 137 -14.65 -7.79 13.19
C ASP A 137 -13.38 -7.24 12.52
N LEU A 138 -13.31 -7.31 11.19
CA LEU A 138 -12.19 -6.75 10.43
C LEU A 138 -12.18 -5.22 10.47
N ARG A 139 -13.36 -4.59 10.43
CA ARG A 139 -13.49 -3.14 10.56
C ARG A 139 -12.98 -2.66 11.92
N GLY A 140 -13.39 -3.32 13.00
CA GLY A 140 -12.95 -3.02 14.36
C GLY A 140 -11.46 -3.27 14.56
N GLU A 141 -10.90 -4.28 13.87
CA GLU A 141 -9.48 -4.54 13.84
C GLU A 141 -8.70 -3.41 13.16
N LEU A 142 -9.06 -3.02 11.93
CA LEU A 142 -8.38 -1.95 11.20
C LEU A 142 -8.53 -0.58 11.86
N ALA A 143 -9.63 -0.34 12.60
CA ALA A 143 -9.84 0.89 13.36
C ALA A 143 -8.76 1.13 14.44
N GLN A 144 -8.02 0.10 14.84
CA GLN A 144 -6.90 0.21 15.79
C GLN A 144 -5.58 0.62 15.12
N ALA A 145 -5.52 0.66 13.78
CA ALA A 145 -4.33 1.06 13.05
C ALA A 145 -4.15 2.57 13.12
N SER A 146 -2.92 3.03 13.36
CA SER A 146 -2.57 4.45 13.22
C SER A 146 -2.57 4.88 11.75
N LEU A 147 -2.23 3.95 10.84
CA LEU A 147 -2.25 4.14 9.39
C LEU A 147 -2.47 2.80 8.70
N VAL A 148 -3.24 2.79 7.62
CA VAL A 148 -3.39 1.65 6.70
C VAL A 148 -2.83 1.99 5.32
N ILE A 149 -1.83 1.24 4.87
CA ILE A 149 -1.25 1.32 3.52
C ILE A 149 -2.01 0.34 2.61
N ILE A 150 -2.75 0.88 1.65
CA ILE A 150 -3.57 0.13 0.71
C ILE A 150 -2.80 0.00 -0.61
N LYS A 151 -2.34 -1.20 -0.93
CA LYS A 151 -1.51 -1.45 -2.12
C LYS A 151 -2.34 -1.82 -3.34
N GLY A 152 -1.96 -1.29 -4.50
CA GLY A 152 -2.36 -1.85 -5.79
C GLY A 152 -3.75 -1.45 -6.29
N ASP A 153 -4.03 -1.90 -7.51
CA ASP A 153 -5.22 -1.49 -8.27
C ASP A 153 -6.50 -2.20 -7.77
N ALA A 154 -6.41 -3.49 -7.47
CA ALA A 154 -7.55 -4.28 -6.99
C ALA A 154 -8.10 -3.75 -5.66
N ASN A 155 -7.22 -3.40 -4.71
CA ASN A 155 -7.66 -2.81 -3.44
C ASN A 155 -8.26 -1.42 -3.62
N TYR A 156 -7.72 -0.59 -4.54
CA TYR A 156 -8.30 0.72 -4.85
C TYR A 156 -9.70 0.61 -5.44
N ARG A 157 -9.90 -0.31 -6.39
CA ARG A 157 -11.23 -0.59 -6.96
C ARG A 157 -12.21 -1.00 -5.86
N ARG A 158 -11.81 -1.89 -4.96
CA ARG A 158 -12.65 -2.32 -3.82
C ARG A 158 -12.91 -1.19 -2.81
N LEU A 159 -11.95 -0.29 -2.60
CA LEU A 159 -12.11 0.91 -1.76
C LEU A 159 -13.15 1.88 -2.36
N LEU A 160 -13.23 1.98 -3.68
CA LEU A 160 -14.19 2.88 -4.34
C LEU A 160 -15.47 2.16 -4.80
N GLY A 161 -15.61 0.87 -4.48
CA GLY A 161 -16.73 0.02 -4.90
C GLY A 161 -16.80 -0.24 -6.41
N ASP A 162 -15.70 -0.02 -7.13
CA ASP A 162 -15.55 -0.20 -8.58
C ASP A 162 -16.61 0.56 -9.39
N ARG A 163 -16.92 1.80 -8.99
CA ARG A 163 -17.98 2.65 -9.59
C ARG A 163 -17.41 3.76 -10.47
N HIS A 164 -18.24 4.28 -11.37
CA HIS A 164 -17.96 5.45 -12.20
C HIS A 164 -18.06 6.76 -11.39
N TRP A 165 -17.04 7.04 -10.59
CA TRP A 165 -16.92 8.33 -9.90
C TRP A 165 -16.46 9.43 -10.88
N PRO A 166 -16.90 10.69 -10.71
CA PRO A 166 -16.23 11.81 -11.33
C PRO A 166 -14.74 11.80 -10.97
N PRO A 167 -13.80 11.99 -11.91
CA PRO A 167 -12.36 12.00 -11.60
C PRO A 167 -11.96 13.03 -10.54
N THR A 168 -12.77 14.07 -10.37
CA THR A 168 -12.58 15.15 -9.40
C THR A 168 -13.24 14.88 -8.04
N ALA A 169 -13.96 13.78 -7.89
CA ALA A 169 -14.54 13.39 -6.59
C ALA A 169 -13.44 13.29 -5.52
N ARG A 170 -13.76 13.66 -4.29
CA ARG A 170 -12.77 13.68 -3.21
C ARG A 170 -12.67 12.29 -2.58
N LEU A 171 -11.44 11.76 -2.50
CA LEU A 171 -11.20 10.43 -1.93
C LEU A 171 -11.70 10.32 -0.49
N GLU A 172 -11.49 11.36 0.31
CA GLU A 172 -11.96 11.44 1.71
C GLU A 172 -13.49 11.30 1.84
N GLU A 173 -14.27 11.80 0.86
CA GLU A 173 -15.73 11.71 0.86
C GLU A 173 -16.20 10.34 0.37
N VAL A 174 -15.59 9.83 -0.70
CA VAL A 174 -15.94 8.52 -1.29
C VAL A 174 -15.61 7.36 -0.33
N ALA A 175 -14.49 7.47 0.38
CA ALA A 175 -13.99 6.47 1.32
C ALA A 175 -14.19 6.86 2.79
N ALA A 176 -15.12 7.79 3.09
CA ALA A 176 -15.38 8.27 4.46
C ALA A 176 -15.77 7.15 5.46
N TYR A 177 -16.20 6.00 4.95
CA TYR A 177 -16.52 4.83 5.76
C TYR A 177 -15.30 4.04 6.23
N PHE A 178 -14.10 4.30 5.69
CA PHE A 178 -12.90 3.52 6.02
C PHE A 178 -12.46 3.82 7.46
N PRO A 179 -12.11 2.81 8.27
CA PRO A 179 -12.11 2.95 9.73
C PRO A 179 -10.87 3.62 10.36
N ALA A 180 -9.87 3.97 9.57
CA ALA A 180 -8.59 4.53 10.05
C ALA A 180 -7.98 5.47 8.98
N PRO A 181 -7.01 6.32 9.34
CA PRO A 181 -6.18 7.02 8.36
C PRO A 181 -5.56 6.02 7.39
N PHE A 182 -5.51 6.37 6.11
CA PHE A 182 -4.99 5.47 5.09
C PHE A 182 -4.25 6.20 3.98
N VAL A 183 -3.34 5.49 3.33
CA VAL A 183 -2.73 5.90 2.07
C VAL A 183 -2.92 4.82 1.02
N VAL A 184 -3.32 5.23 -0.19
CA VAL A 184 -3.33 4.37 -1.36
C VAL A 184 -2.01 4.53 -2.10
N LEU A 185 -1.32 3.41 -2.34
CA LEU A 185 -0.17 3.32 -3.25
C LEU A 185 -0.58 2.46 -4.45
N ARG A 186 -0.94 3.11 -5.56
CA ARG A 186 -1.54 2.44 -6.72
C ARG A 186 -0.80 2.77 -8.00
N THR A 187 -0.58 1.76 -8.83
CA THR A 187 -0.36 1.91 -10.27
C THR A 187 -1.69 1.75 -11.01
N LEU A 188 -1.99 2.63 -11.96
CA LEU A 188 -3.25 2.68 -12.70
C LEU A 188 -3.39 1.47 -13.65
N LYS A 189 -4.31 0.55 -13.37
CA LYS A 189 -4.61 -0.62 -14.21
C LYS A 189 -6.12 -0.81 -14.47
N ALA A 190 -6.94 0.20 -14.16
CA ALA A 190 -8.39 0.15 -14.31
C ALA A 190 -9.00 1.54 -14.51
N GLU A 191 -10.15 1.59 -15.15
CA GLU A 191 -10.89 2.81 -15.57
C GLU A 191 -11.62 3.52 -14.42
N ILE A 192 -10.94 3.67 -13.28
CA ILE A 192 -11.44 4.34 -12.09
C ILE A 192 -10.35 5.22 -11.50
N ILE A 193 -10.71 6.44 -11.11
CA ILE A 193 -9.83 7.38 -10.42
C ILE A 193 -10.67 8.46 -9.73
N VAL A 194 -10.18 8.97 -8.62
CA VAL A 194 -10.73 10.14 -7.92
C VAL A 194 -9.58 11.04 -7.45
N GLY A 195 -9.88 12.28 -7.08
CA GLY A 195 -8.91 13.24 -6.54
C GLY A 195 -8.05 13.95 -7.58
N LEU A 196 -8.43 13.95 -8.86
CA LEU A 196 -7.78 14.78 -9.87
C LEU A 196 -8.28 16.24 -9.82
N ALA A 197 -7.44 17.17 -10.26
CA ALA A 197 -7.88 18.53 -10.54
C ALA A 197 -8.83 18.58 -11.75
N GLU A 198 -9.71 19.59 -11.76
CA GLU A 198 -10.62 19.86 -12.88
C GLU A 198 -9.86 19.96 -14.22
N GLY A 199 -10.37 19.31 -15.27
CA GLY A 199 -9.77 19.32 -16.61
C GLY A 199 -8.55 18.39 -16.78
N ARG A 200 -7.98 17.83 -15.70
CA ARG A 200 -6.79 16.98 -15.79
C ARG A 200 -7.09 15.65 -16.47
N ALA A 201 -8.23 15.03 -16.21
CA ALA A 201 -8.60 13.75 -16.83
C ALA A 201 -8.72 13.88 -18.36
N GLU A 202 -9.29 14.99 -18.84
CA GLU A 202 -9.50 15.31 -20.25
C GLU A 202 -8.17 15.62 -20.95
N GLU A 203 -7.24 16.29 -20.27
CA GLU A 203 -5.88 16.49 -20.75
C GLU A 203 -5.17 15.15 -20.96
N LEU A 204 -5.20 14.28 -19.95
CA LEU A 204 -4.58 12.98 -20.00
C LEU A 204 -5.19 12.07 -21.07
N ALA A 205 -6.51 12.11 -21.25
CA ALA A 205 -7.20 11.36 -22.30
C ALA A 205 -6.84 11.82 -23.71
N ARG A 206 -6.51 13.10 -23.91
CA ARG A 206 -6.01 13.61 -25.20
C ARG A 206 -4.58 13.16 -25.50
N GLU A 207 -3.77 12.94 -24.47
CA GLU A 207 -2.38 12.49 -24.61
C GLU A 207 -2.28 10.98 -24.87
N ASP A 208 -3.02 10.17 -24.09
CA ASP A 208 -2.97 8.71 -24.13
C ASP A 208 -4.34 8.16 -23.80
N ALA A 209 -5.03 7.55 -24.78
CA ALA A 209 -6.34 6.96 -24.58
C ALA A 209 -6.34 5.80 -23.55
N GLN A 210 -5.19 5.20 -23.26
CA GLN A 210 -5.03 4.08 -22.32
C GLN A 210 -4.45 4.51 -20.96
N TRP A 211 -4.44 5.81 -20.66
CA TRP A 211 -3.75 6.34 -19.48
C TRP A 211 -4.21 5.76 -18.13
N LEU A 212 -5.46 5.28 -18.04
CA LEU A 212 -6.04 4.63 -16.85
C LEU A 212 -5.66 3.15 -16.69
N ILE A 213 -5.25 2.49 -17.77
CA ILE A 213 -5.09 1.03 -17.83
C ILE A 213 -3.68 0.58 -18.24
N SER A 214 -2.80 1.52 -18.60
CA SER A 214 -1.47 1.22 -19.15
C SER A 214 -0.47 0.72 -18.11
N GLY A 215 -0.75 0.88 -16.81
CA GLY A 215 0.21 0.55 -15.75
C GLY A 215 1.39 1.52 -15.64
N LYS A 216 1.41 2.61 -16.40
CA LYS A 216 2.55 3.55 -16.43
C LYS A 216 2.49 4.61 -15.34
N ARG A 217 1.29 4.97 -14.91
CA ARG A 217 1.03 6.08 -13.98
C ARG A 217 0.69 5.56 -12.60
N GLY A 218 1.00 6.36 -11.58
CA GLY A 218 0.78 6.02 -10.18
C GLY A 218 0.03 7.10 -9.39
N LEU A 219 -0.40 6.72 -8.19
CA LEU A 219 -1.02 7.59 -7.20
C LEU A 219 -0.42 7.29 -5.83
N ILE A 220 -0.24 8.36 -5.06
CA ILE A 220 -0.02 8.36 -3.63
C ILE A 220 -1.11 9.28 -3.07
N GLN A 221 -2.18 8.71 -2.52
CA GLN A 221 -3.31 9.48 -2.00
C GLN A 221 -3.49 9.21 -0.51
N PHE A 222 -3.29 10.23 0.31
CA PHE A 222 -3.35 10.12 1.77
C PHE A 222 -4.61 10.80 2.32
N VAL A 223 -5.32 10.08 3.18
CA VAL A 223 -6.48 10.54 3.94
C VAL A 223 -6.22 10.27 5.42
N GLY A 224 -6.09 11.33 6.22
CA GLY A 224 -5.81 11.26 7.65
C GLY A 224 -5.90 12.61 8.31
#